data_AF-A0A3D4HEW5-F1
#
_entry.id   AF-A0A3D4HEW5-F1
#
_cell.length_a   1.000
_cell.length_b   1.000
_cell.length_c   1.000
_cell.angle_alpha   90.00
_cell.angle_beta   90.00
_cell.angle_gamma   90.00
#
_symmetry.space_group_name_H-M   'P 1'
#
loop_
_entity.id
_entity.type
_entity.pdbx_description
1 polymer ?
#
loop_
_entity_poly.entity_id
_entity_poly.type
_entity_poly.pdbx_seq_one_letter_code
_entity_poly.pdbx_strand_id
1 'polypeptide(L)'
;MSRIVQSFEAKELKKRPFIIKIADRLTSFFGSISFLILNLLFFVSWIIFNKFDKFPFPMLTMIVSLEAIFLTIVMLVSQQRQTHIATIREELDMQINKYSEREITKILNLLKLIAEKQGVKLEDKELDEMLNELELGYIERKLEEQLTSSQEH
;
A
#
# COMPACT_ATOMS: atom_id res chain seq x y z
N MET A 1 -9.04 -15.08 -1.76
CA MET A 1 -8.02 -14.01 -1.63
C MET A 1 -7.62 -13.67 -0.19
N SER A 2 -8.55 -13.48 0.76
CA SER A 2 -8.24 -13.07 2.16
C SER A 2 -7.28 -14.00 2.94
N ARG A 3 -7.33 -15.32 2.71
CA ARG A 3 -6.47 -16.29 3.43
C ARG A 3 -5.00 -16.30 2.98
N ILE A 4 -4.71 -15.93 1.74
CA ILE A 4 -3.34 -15.95 1.20
C ILE A 4 -2.54 -14.80 1.81
N VAL A 5 -3.13 -13.61 1.91
CA VAL A 5 -2.52 -12.43 2.57
C VAL A 5 -2.28 -12.69 4.07
N GLN A 6 -3.25 -13.32 4.75
CA GLN A 6 -3.06 -13.73 6.17
C GLN A 6 -1.94 -14.74 6.36
N SER A 7 -1.70 -15.64 5.38
CA SER A 7 -0.64 -16.65 5.46
C SER A 7 0.78 -16.08 5.25
N PHE A 8 0.89 -14.96 4.50
CA PHE A 8 2.13 -14.20 4.40
C PHE A 8 2.39 -13.35 5.66
N GLU A 9 1.36 -12.69 6.19
CA GLU A 9 1.46 -12.02 7.51
C GLU A 9 1.85 -13.01 8.62
N ALA A 10 1.28 -14.20 8.63
CA ALA A 10 1.55 -15.23 9.65
C ALA A 10 2.99 -15.78 9.63
N LYS A 11 3.67 -15.77 8.48
CA LYS A 11 5.08 -16.20 8.38
C LYS A 11 6.07 -15.10 8.77
N GLU A 12 5.75 -13.84 8.52
CA GLU A 12 6.50 -12.67 8.99
C GLU A 12 6.32 -12.41 10.51
N LEU A 13 5.18 -12.84 11.08
CA LEU A 13 4.84 -12.64 12.49
C LEU A 13 5.76 -13.37 13.50
N LYS A 14 6.55 -14.37 13.05
CA LYS A 14 7.49 -15.10 13.93
C LYS A 14 8.82 -14.36 14.17
N LYS A 15 9.12 -13.29 13.43
CA LYS A 15 10.33 -12.47 13.59
C LYS A 15 10.03 -10.99 13.82
N ARG A 16 8.82 -10.60 14.23
CA ARG A 16 8.57 -9.19 14.53
C ARG A 16 9.32 -8.78 15.80
N PRO A 17 10.31 -7.86 15.73
CA PRO A 17 10.87 -7.28 16.93
C PRO A 17 9.72 -6.65 17.73
N PHE A 18 9.78 -6.78 19.05
CA PHE A 18 8.79 -6.26 20.01
C PHE A 18 8.38 -4.80 19.69
N ILE A 19 9.31 -4.04 19.12
CA ILE A 19 9.18 -2.68 18.61
C ILE A 19 8.02 -2.52 17.59
N ILE A 20 7.78 -3.47 16.69
CA ILE A 20 6.71 -3.33 15.68
C ILE A 20 5.32 -3.48 16.31
N LYS A 21 5.15 -4.43 17.26
CA LYS A 21 3.89 -4.57 18.02
C LYS A 21 3.61 -3.34 18.88
N ILE A 22 4.65 -2.76 19.45
CA ILE A 22 4.56 -1.50 20.19
C ILE A 22 4.18 -0.38 19.22
N ALA A 23 4.86 -0.25 18.08
CA ALA A 23 4.59 0.80 17.10
C ALA A 23 3.15 0.74 16.55
N ASP A 24 2.60 -0.46 16.31
CA ASP A 24 1.20 -0.62 15.89
C ASP A 24 0.22 -0.20 16.98
N ARG A 25 0.49 -0.58 18.24
CA ARG A 25 -0.34 -0.18 19.37
C ARG A 25 -0.24 1.32 19.65
N LEU A 26 0.96 1.88 19.58
CA LEU A 26 1.21 3.32 19.72
C LEU A 26 0.55 4.12 18.60
N THR A 27 0.65 3.67 17.34
CA THR A 27 -0.04 4.32 16.21
C THR A 27 -1.55 4.38 16.46
N SER A 28 -2.16 3.26 16.86
CA SER A 28 -3.59 3.21 17.15
C SER A 28 -3.98 4.05 18.37
N PHE A 29 -3.10 4.17 19.36
CA PHE A 29 -3.36 4.92 20.59
C PHE A 29 -3.19 6.44 20.39
N PHE A 30 -2.13 6.85 19.69
CA PHE A 30 -1.85 8.26 19.38
C PHE A 30 -2.74 8.83 18.28
N GLY A 31 -3.25 8.00 17.38
CA GLY A 31 -4.27 8.40 16.41
C GLY A 31 -5.69 8.48 16.99
N SER A 32 -5.89 8.12 18.27
CA SER A 32 -7.21 8.14 18.90
C SER A 32 -7.51 9.48 19.55
N ILE A 33 -8.74 9.97 19.38
CA ILE A 33 -9.26 11.16 20.08
C ILE A 33 -9.11 11.08 21.61
N SER A 34 -9.04 9.86 22.14
CA SER A 34 -8.86 9.58 23.58
C SER A 34 -7.53 10.10 24.13
N PHE A 35 -6.44 10.00 23.35
CA PHE A 35 -5.12 10.48 23.77
C PHE A 35 -5.06 12.01 23.83
N LEU A 36 -5.72 12.68 22.88
CA LEU A 36 -5.88 14.13 22.87
C LEU A 36 -6.64 14.61 24.12
N ILE A 37 -7.75 13.94 24.45
CA ILE A 37 -8.57 14.28 25.63
C ILE A 37 -7.78 14.06 26.92
N LEU A 38 -7.01 12.98 27.02
CA LEU A 38 -6.15 12.71 28.19
C LEU A 38 -5.11 13.82 28.39
N ASN A 39 -4.43 14.23 27.32
CA ASN A 39 -3.47 15.33 27.35
C ASN A 39 -4.13 16.66 27.77
N LEU A 40 -5.30 16.96 27.19
CA LEU A 40 -6.05 18.16 27.54
C LEU A 40 -6.44 18.19 29.02
N LEU A 41 -6.94 17.06 29.56
CA LEU A 41 -7.26 16.94 30.98
C LEU A 41 -6.02 17.07 31.85
N PHE A 42 -4.89 16.49 31.44
CA PHE A 42 -3.61 16.63 32.13
C PHE A 42 -3.18 18.10 32.20
N PHE A 43 -3.24 18.83 31.08
CA PHE A 43 -2.92 20.26 31.04
C PHE A 43 -3.83 21.09 31.93
N VAL A 44 -5.14 20.89 31.82
CA VAL A 44 -6.12 21.61 32.64
C VAL A 44 -5.91 21.32 34.13
N SER A 45 -5.69 20.05 34.48
CA SER A 45 -5.38 19.65 35.86
C SER A 45 -4.08 20.29 36.36
N TRP A 46 -3.02 20.33 35.54
CA TRP A 46 -1.74 20.92 35.92
C TRP A 46 -1.84 22.44 36.16
N ILE A 47 -2.56 23.14 35.28
CA ILE A 47 -2.82 24.59 35.40
C ILE A 47 -3.63 24.89 36.66
N ILE A 48 -4.68 24.11 36.95
CA ILE A 48 -5.51 24.29 38.16
C ILE A 48 -4.68 24.06 39.42
N PHE A 49 -3.78 23.07 39.41
CA PHE A 49 -2.99 22.77 40.59
C PHE A 49 -1.92 23.82 40.90
N ASN A 50 -1.51 24.70 39.96
CA ASN A 50 -0.65 25.91 40.02
C ASN A 50 0.48 25.98 41.07
N LYS A 51 0.79 24.88 41.75
CA LYS A 51 1.62 24.81 42.96
C LYS A 51 3.09 24.58 42.63
N PHE A 52 3.37 24.03 41.45
CA PHE A 52 4.69 23.53 41.09
C PHE A 52 5.37 24.31 39.96
N ASP A 53 4.65 25.14 39.20
CA ASP A 53 5.24 25.86 38.08
C ASP A 53 4.53 27.21 37.87
N LYS A 54 5.24 28.33 38.07
CA LYS A 54 4.68 29.68 37.88
C LYS A 54 4.64 29.97 36.39
N PHE A 55 3.64 30.75 35.96
CA PHE A 55 3.58 31.27 34.60
C PHE A 55 4.96 31.86 34.22
N PRO A 56 5.66 31.33 33.19
CA PRO A 56 5.15 30.75 31.94
C PRO A 56 5.23 29.21 31.78
N PHE A 57 5.18 28.42 32.86
CA PHE A 57 5.20 26.93 32.82
C PHE A 57 6.33 26.28 31.98
N PRO A 58 7.60 26.65 32.19
CA PRO A 58 8.73 26.14 31.41
C PRO A 58 8.91 24.61 31.47
N MET A 59 8.61 23.96 32.61
CA MET A 59 8.80 22.50 32.74
C MET A 59 7.78 21.73 31.92
N LEU A 60 6.52 22.19 31.94
CA LEU A 60 5.45 21.58 31.14
C LEU A 60 5.74 21.71 29.65
N THR A 61 6.14 22.90 29.20
CA THR A 61 6.47 23.17 27.79
C THR A 61 7.62 22.28 27.31
N MET A 62 8.65 22.08 28.15
CA MET A 62 9.77 21.20 27.81
C MET A 62 9.33 19.74 27.64
N ILE A 63 8.54 19.20 28.57
CA ILE A 63 8.08 17.81 28.51
C ILE A 63 7.18 17.58 27.29
N VAL A 64 6.24 18.50 27.03
CA VAL A 64 5.30 18.40 25.90
C VAL A 64 6.02 18.49 24.56
N SER A 65 7.03 19.35 24.44
CA SER A 65 7.80 19.44 23.19
C SER A 65 8.57 18.14 22.91
N LEU A 66 9.14 17.50 23.93
CA LEU A 66 9.78 16.20 23.80
C LEU A 66 8.76 15.11 23.42
N GLU A 67 7.60 15.11 24.05
CA GLU A 67 6.50 14.18 23.74
C GLU A 67 6.03 14.35 22.29
N ALA A 68 5.83 15.58 21.82
CA ALA A 68 5.43 15.89 20.45
C ALA A 68 6.44 15.38 19.41
N ILE A 69 7.75 15.50 19.67
CA ILE A 69 8.80 14.94 18.80
C ILE A 69 8.68 13.42 18.73
N PHE A 70 8.50 12.76 19.88
CA PHE A 70 8.33 11.31 19.94
C PHE A 70 7.10 10.84 19.15
N LEU A 71 5.97 11.53 19.32
CA LEU A 71 4.73 11.27 18.56
C LEU A 71 4.95 11.38 17.05
N THR A 72 5.63 12.44 16.63
CA THR A 72 5.91 12.70 15.21
C THR A 72 6.77 11.59 14.60
N ILE A 73 7.80 11.14 15.30
CA ILE A 73 8.67 10.04 14.83
C ILE A 73 7.88 8.74 14.69
N VAL A 74 7.07 8.38 15.70
CA VAL A 74 6.22 7.17 15.64
C VAL A 74 5.22 7.26 14.48
N MET A 75 4.60 8.42 14.29
CA MET A 75 3.70 8.68 13.17
C MET A 75 4.42 8.54 11.83
N LEU A 76 5.62 9.11 11.69
CA LEU A 76 6.43 9.05 10.47
C LEU A 76 6.81 7.61 10.10
N VAL A 77 7.25 6.81 11.09
CA VAL A 77 7.55 5.39 10.89
C VAL A 77 6.30 4.63 10.45
N SER A 78 5.15 4.93 11.04
CA SER A 78 3.87 4.33 10.65
C SER A 78 3.46 4.70 9.23
N GLN A 79 3.65 5.97 8.84
CA GLN A 79 3.39 6.45 7.48
C GLN A 79 4.29 5.76 6.47
N GLN A 80 5.61 5.72 6.69
CA GLN A 80 6.55 5.09 5.77
C GLN A 80 6.21 3.62 5.51
N ARG A 81 5.80 2.90 6.56
CA ARG A 81 5.34 1.51 6.43
C ARG A 81 4.06 1.40 5.60
N GLN A 82 3.08 2.27 5.85
CA GLN A 82 1.84 2.26 5.07
C GLN A 82 2.09 2.59 3.59
N THR A 83 2.97 3.54 3.30
CA THR A 83 3.39 3.88 1.93
C THR A 83 4.02 2.67 1.24
N HIS A 84 4.96 1.97 1.90
CA HIS A 84 5.58 0.78 1.32
C HIS A 84 4.57 -0.33 1.01
N ILE A 85 3.61 -0.56 1.91
CA ILE A 85 2.52 -1.52 1.67
C ILE A 85 1.63 -1.07 0.51
N ALA A 86 1.35 0.22 0.41
CA ALA A 86 0.56 0.78 -0.69
C ALA A 86 1.25 0.59 -2.04
N THR A 87 2.56 0.85 -2.13
CA THR A 87 3.35 0.62 -3.35
C THR A 87 3.31 -0.84 -3.80
N ILE A 88 3.50 -1.80 -2.88
CA ILE A 88 3.40 -3.23 -3.23
C ILE A 88 2.01 -3.59 -3.75
N ARG A 89 0.95 -3.05 -3.12
CA ARG A 89 -0.43 -3.28 -3.59
C ARG A 89 -0.65 -2.74 -4.98
N GLU A 90 -0.17 -1.53 -5.26
CA GLU A 90 -0.27 -0.89 -6.57
C GLU A 90 0.46 -1.70 -7.65
N GLU A 91 1.67 -2.19 -7.37
CA GLU A 91 2.42 -3.06 -8.28
C GLU A 91 1.70 -4.39 -8.55
N LEU A 92 1.09 -4.99 -7.53
CA LEU A 92 0.32 -6.22 -7.67
C LEU A 92 -0.96 -5.99 -8.47
N ASP A 93 -1.70 -4.92 -8.17
CA ASP A 93 -2.93 -4.57 -8.87
C ASP A 93 -2.65 -4.29 -10.34
N MET A 94 -1.55 -3.58 -10.66
CA MET A 94 -1.11 -3.37 -12.04
C MET A 94 -0.82 -4.70 -12.75
N GLN A 95 -0.12 -5.62 -12.10
CA GLN A 95 0.16 -6.93 -12.67
C GLN A 95 -1.13 -7.74 -12.92
N ILE A 96 -2.02 -7.80 -11.94
CA ILE A 96 -3.32 -8.48 -12.07
C ILE A 96 -4.13 -7.88 -13.21
N ASN A 97 -4.13 -6.56 -13.36
CA ASN A 97 -4.83 -5.89 -14.45
C ASN A 97 -4.25 -6.30 -15.80
N LYS A 98 -2.91 -6.29 -15.97
CA LYS A 98 -2.23 -6.75 -17.19
C LYS A 98 -2.54 -8.23 -17.52
N TYR A 99 -2.60 -9.10 -16.51
CA TYR A 99 -2.99 -10.49 -16.72
C TYR A 99 -4.45 -10.62 -17.16
N SER A 100 -5.35 -9.89 -16.50
CA SER A 100 -6.78 -9.90 -16.81
C SER A 100 -7.04 -9.39 -18.23
N GLU A 101 -6.37 -8.31 -18.62
CA GLU A 101 -6.44 -7.75 -19.96
C GLU A 101 -6.00 -8.78 -21.03
N ARG A 102 -4.89 -9.48 -20.79
CA ARG A 102 -4.44 -10.56 -21.67
C ARG A 102 -5.44 -11.71 -21.77
N GLU A 103 -6.04 -12.12 -20.66
CA GLU A 103 -7.05 -13.17 -20.64
C GLU A 103 -8.32 -12.75 -21.38
N ILE A 104 -8.81 -11.53 -21.15
CA ILE A 104 -9.96 -10.95 -21.85
C ILE A 104 -9.71 -10.91 -23.35
N THR A 105 -8.55 -10.41 -23.79
CA THR A 105 -8.21 -10.35 -25.21
C THR A 105 -8.07 -11.73 -25.82
N LYS A 106 -7.54 -12.71 -25.08
CA LYS A 106 -7.52 -14.11 -25.55
C LYS A 106 -8.93 -14.65 -25.73
N ILE A 107 -9.85 -14.34 -24.82
CA ILE A 107 -11.26 -14.72 -24.94
C ILE A 107 -11.89 -14.03 -26.16
N LEU A 108 -11.65 -12.73 -26.35
CA LEU A 108 -12.12 -11.98 -27.51
C LEU A 108 -11.62 -12.58 -28.84
N ASN A 109 -10.36 -12.98 -28.91
CA ASN A 109 -9.79 -13.65 -30.09
C ASN A 109 -10.48 -15.00 -30.35
N LEU A 110 -10.68 -15.81 -29.30
CA LEU A 110 -11.39 -17.08 -29.43
C LEU A 110 -12.85 -16.89 -29.88
N LEU A 111 -13.53 -15.85 -29.38
CA LEU A 111 -14.88 -15.49 -29.82
C LEU A 111 -14.91 -15.06 -31.29
N LYS A 112 -13.94 -14.26 -31.73
CA LYS A 112 -13.79 -13.86 -33.13
C LYS A 112 -13.64 -15.08 -34.05
N LEU A 113 -12.75 -16.00 -33.69
CA LEU A 113 -12.54 -17.25 -34.44
C LEU A 113 -13.81 -18.11 -34.54
N ILE A 114 -14.62 -18.16 -33.48
CA ILE A 114 -15.90 -18.89 -33.47
C ILE A 114 -16.93 -18.18 -34.36
N ALA A 115 -17.02 -16.84 -34.32
CA ALA A 115 -17.93 -16.07 -35.14
C ALA A 115 -17.62 -16.20 -36.63
N GLU A 116 -16.33 -16.13 -37.00
CA GLU A 116 -15.87 -16.37 -38.37
C GLU A 116 -16.22 -17.78 -38.85
N LYS A 117 -16.04 -18.81 -38.01
CA LYS A 117 -16.45 -20.19 -38.29
C LYS A 117 -17.96 -20.34 -38.51
N GLN A 118 -18.79 -19.52 -37.87
CA GLN A 118 -20.24 -19.49 -38.05
C GLN A 118 -20.68 -18.64 -39.25
N GLY A 119 -19.74 -18.04 -39.99
CA GLY A 119 -20.05 -17.17 -41.14
C GLY A 119 -20.55 -15.78 -40.74
N VAL A 120 -20.39 -15.40 -39.47
CA VAL A 120 -20.71 -14.06 -38.98
C VAL A 120 -19.49 -13.18 -39.22
N LYS A 121 -19.63 -12.20 -40.13
CA LYS A 121 -18.59 -11.17 -40.31
C LYS A 121 -18.64 -10.19 -39.13
N LEU A 122 -17.64 -10.27 -38.27
CA LEU A 122 -17.36 -9.25 -37.26
C LEU A 122 -16.40 -8.22 -37.88
N GLU A 123 -16.93 -7.15 -38.46
CA GLU A 123 -16.15 -5.97 -38.85
C GLU A 123 -16.24 -4.95 -37.70
N ASP A 124 -15.44 -5.18 -36.66
CA ASP A 124 -15.30 -4.28 -35.53
C ASP A 124 -13.85 -3.79 -35.45
N LYS A 125 -13.66 -2.51 -35.81
CA LYS A 125 -12.35 -1.87 -35.83
C LYS A 125 -11.74 -1.72 -34.44
N GLU A 126 -12.57 -1.54 -33.41
CA GLU A 126 -12.14 -1.41 -32.01
C GLU A 126 -11.59 -2.74 -31.50
N LEU A 127 -12.29 -3.85 -31.81
CA LEU A 127 -11.83 -5.21 -31.49
C LEU A 127 -10.48 -5.54 -32.13
N ASP A 128 -10.29 -5.17 -33.40
CA ASP A 128 -9.03 -5.40 -34.11
C ASP A 128 -7.87 -4.58 -33.53
N GLU A 129 -8.14 -3.36 -33.07
CA GLU A 129 -7.14 -2.51 -32.41
C GLU A 129 -6.70 -3.11 -31.06
N MET A 130 -7.65 -3.57 -30.24
CA MET A 130 -7.39 -4.24 -28.96
C MET A 130 -6.58 -5.54 -29.13
N LEU A 131 -6.83 -6.31 -30.19
CA LEU A 131 -6.09 -7.54 -30.50
C LEU A 131 -4.64 -7.24 -30.92
N ASN A 132 -4.42 -6.17 -31.68
CA ASN A 132 -3.09 -5.78 -32.17
C ASN A 132 -2.20 -5.17 -31.06
N GLU A 133 -2.75 -4.36 -30.16
CA GLU A 133 -2.00 -3.68 -29.09
C GLU A 133 -1.29 -4.68 -28.16
N LEU A 134 -1.94 -5.80 -27.84
CA LEU A 134 -1.36 -6.86 -27.00
C LEU A 134 -0.37 -7.78 -27.73
N GLU A 135 -0.52 -7.99 -29.04
CA GLU A 135 0.43 -8.79 -29.82
C GLU A 135 1.78 -8.07 -29.94
N LEU A 136 1.76 -6.75 -30.18
CA LEU A 136 2.94 -5.90 -30.19
C LEU A 136 3.66 -5.92 -28.82
N GLY A 137 2.91 -5.74 -27.73
CA GLY A 137 3.45 -5.78 -26.37
C GLY A 137 3.95 -7.17 -25.92
N TYR A 138 3.44 -8.27 -26.50
CA TYR A 138 3.99 -9.61 -26.27
C TYR A 138 5.33 -9.81 -26.98
N ILE A 139 5.46 -9.31 -28.21
CA ILE A 139 6.70 -9.40 -29.00
C ILE A 139 7.81 -8.59 -28.34
N GLU A 140 7.53 -7.37 -27.89
CA GLU A 140 8.49 -6.48 -27.24
C GLU A 140 9.09 -7.09 -25.96
N ARG A 141 8.22 -7.59 -25.06
CA ARG A 141 8.64 -8.25 -23.83
C ARG A 141 9.44 -9.54 -24.08
N LYS A 142 9.06 -10.32 -25.10
CA LYS A 142 9.79 -11.54 -25.46
C LYS A 142 11.16 -11.20 -26.08
N LEU A 143 11.28 -10.08 -26.78
CA LEU A 143 12.56 -9.53 -27.23
C LEU A 143 13.43 -9.11 -26.04
N GLU A 144 12.88 -8.39 -25.06
CA GLU A 144 13.61 -7.97 -23.85
C GLU A 144 14.13 -9.18 -23.05
N GLU A 145 13.31 -10.22 -22.85
CA GLU A 145 13.72 -11.47 -22.21
C GLU A 145 14.86 -12.17 -22.98
N GLN A 146 14.79 -12.20 -24.31
CA GLN A 146 15.84 -12.80 -25.15
C GLN A 146 17.14 -11.98 -25.15
N LEU A 147 17.05 -10.65 -25.09
CA LEU A 147 18.20 -9.76 -25.00
C LEU A 147 18.89 -9.88 -23.63
N THR A 148 18.11 -9.93 -22.56
CA THR A 148 18.62 -10.03 -21.18
C THR A 148 19.27 -11.40 -20.95
N SER A 149 18.64 -12.49 -21.43
CA SER A 149 19.20 -13.85 -21.37
C SER A 149 20.41 -14.08 -22.28
N SER A 150 20.57 -13.30 -23.36
CA SER A 150 21.77 -13.36 -24.21
C SER A 150 22.97 -12.58 -23.67
N GLN A 151 22.80 -11.74 -22.64
CA GLN A 151 23.92 -11.03 -21.99
C GLN A 151 24.47 -11.74 -20.75
N GLU A 152 23.78 -12.77 -20.25
CA GLU A 152 24.25 -13.61 -19.13
C GLU A 152 25.07 -14.85 -19.58
N HIS A 153 25.31 -15.01 -20.89
CA HIS A 153 26.17 -16.03 -21.50
C HIS A 153 27.37 -15.40 -22.21
#